data_AF-A0A7K5FTB5-F1
#
_entry.id   AF-A0A7K5FTB5-F1
#
_cell.length_a   1.000
_cell.length_b   1.000
_cell.length_c   1.000
_cell.angle_alpha   90.00
_cell.angle_beta   90.00
_cell.angle_gamma   90.00
#
_symmetry.space_group_name_H-M   'P 1'
#
loop_
_entity.id
_entity.type
_entity.pdbx_description
1 polymer ?
#
loop_
_entity_poly.entity_id
_entity_poly.type
_entity_poly.pdbx_seq_one_letter_code
_entity_poly.pdbx_strand_id
1 'polypeptide(L)'
;MASGDAEMAVFGEAAPYLRKSEKERIAAQNKPFDAKTSVFVAHPKESFVKGTIQSKEGGKVTVKSEAGETLTVKEDQIFPMNPPKYDKIEDMAMMTHLHEPAVLYNLKERYATWMIYTYSGLFCVTVNPYKWLPVYKHEVVLAYRGKKRQEAPPHIFSISDNAYQFMLTDRENQSILITGESGAGKTVNTKRVIQYFATIAAGGEKKKDSHSGKKRGTLEDQIISANPLLEAFGNAKTVRNDNSSRFGKFIRIHFAATGKLASADIETYLLEKSRVTFQLKAERSYHIFYQITSNKKPELIDMLLITTNPFDYHFMSQGEVTVPSINDQEELMATDSAIDILGFTADEKTAIYKLTGAVMHYGNLKFKQKQREEQAEPDGTEVADKAAYLMGLNSADLLKALCSPRVKVGNEYVTKGQTVQQVNNAVGALAKAVYEKMFLWMVFRINQQLDTKQPRQYFIGVLDIAGFEIFDFNSFEQLCINFTNEKLQQFFNHHMFVLEQEEYKKEGIEWTFIDFGMDLAACIELIEKPMGIFSILEEECMFPKATDTSFKNKLYDQHLGKSSNFQKPKPTKGKAEAHFSLVHYAGTVDYNITGWLEKNKDPLNETVIGLYQKSSLKTLALLFAN
;
A
#
# COMPACT_ATOMS: atom_id res chain seq x y z
N MET A 1 -23.72 37.30 -13.42
CA MET A 1 -23.07 36.06 -12.96
C MET A 1 -24.12 35.24 -12.24
N ALA A 2 -24.21 33.93 -12.51
CA ALA A 2 -25.12 33.07 -11.76
C ALA A 2 -24.67 33.06 -10.28
N SER A 3 -25.59 32.92 -9.32
CA SER A 3 -25.20 32.78 -7.91
C SER A 3 -24.34 31.54 -7.73
N GLY A 4 -23.49 31.49 -6.70
CA GLY A 4 -22.63 30.33 -6.44
C GLY A 4 -23.44 29.04 -6.24
N ASP A 5 -24.67 29.16 -5.74
CA ASP A 5 -25.61 28.05 -5.59
C ASP A 5 -26.17 27.54 -6.93
N ALA A 6 -26.34 28.42 -7.94
CA ALA A 6 -26.79 28.02 -9.27
C ALA A 6 -25.72 27.20 -10.01
N GLU A 7 -24.44 27.52 -9.81
CA GLU A 7 -23.32 26.73 -10.33
C GLU A 7 -23.26 25.32 -9.70
N MET A 8 -23.72 25.19 -8.46
CA MET A 8 -23.72 23.90 -7.76
C MET A 8 -24.85 22.97 -8.18
N ALA A 9 -25.87 23.46 -8.90
CA ALA A 9 -27.03 22.66 -9.31
C ALA A 9 -26.66 21.44 -10.18
N VAL A 10 -25.58 21.53 -10.96
CA VAL A 10 -25.07 20.42 -11.80
C VAL A 10 -24.62 19.20 -11.00
N PHE A 11 -24.33 19.37 -9.70
CA PHE A 11 -23.93 18.28 -8.81
C PHE A 11 -25.13 17.59 -8.13
N GLY A 12 -26.36 18.09 -8.33
CA GLY A 12 -27.58 17.50 -7.79
C GLY A 12 -27.51 17.26 -6.28
N GLU A 13 -27.86 16.05 -5.84
CA GLU A 13 -27.81 15.64 -4.43
C GLU A 13 -26.40 15.68 -3.81
N ALA A 14 -25.33 15.71 -4.62
CA ALA A 14 -23.96 15.78 -4.11
C ALA A 14 -23.56 17.20 -3.67
N ALA A 15 -24.26 18.25 -4.12
CA ALA A 15 -23.85 19.63 -3.89
C ALA A 15 -23.54 19.95 -2.41
N PRO A 16 -24.38 19.59 -1.41
CA PRO A 16 -24.12 19.91 0.00
C PRO A 16 -22.88 19.23 0.61
N TYR A 17 -22.40 18.16 -0.04
CA TYR A 17 -21.22 17.39 0.34
C TYR A 17 -19.94 17.88 -0.36
N LEU A 18 -20.06 18.79 -1.32
CA LEU A 18 -18.93 19.36 -2.06
C LEU A 18 -18.68 20.82 -1.66
N ARG A 19 -19.75 21.61 -1.52
CA ARG A 19 -19.69 23.03 -1.17
C ARG A 19 -20.95 23.43 -0.38
N LYS A 20 -20.78 24.23 0.66
CA LYS A 20 -21.90 24.82 1.41
C LYS A 20 -22.57 25.93 0.62
N SER A 21 -23.85 26.19 0.95
CA SER A 21 -24.61 27.23 0.29
C SER A 21 -23.94 28.59 0.44
N GLU A 22 -24.14 29.47 -0.52
CA GLU A 22 -23.61 30.82 -0.51
C GLU A 22 -24.02 31.56 0.77
N LYS A 23 -25.27 31.38 1.19
CA LYS A 23 -25.80 31.94 2.45
C LYS A 23 -25.03 31.47 3.69
N GLU A 24 -24.76 30.17 3.81
CA GLU A 24 -24.01 29.61 4.94
C GLU A 24 -22.55 30.11 4.95
N ARG A 25 -21.94 30.21 3.76
CA ARG A 25 -20.56 30.72 3.62
C ARG A 25 -20.47 32.19 4.04
N ILE A 26 -21.35 33.05 3.54
CA ILE A 26 -21.38 34.47 3.91
C ILE A 26 -21.60 34.63 5.41
N ALA A 27 -22.50 33.84 6.02
CA ALA A 27 -22.74 33.88 7.45
C ALA A 27 -21.50 33.45 8.27
N ALA A 28 -20.76 32.43 7.80
CA ALA A 28 -19.55 31.98 8.47
C ALA A 28 -18.40 33.00 8.35
N GLN A 29 -18.22 33.60 7.17
CA GLN A 29 -17.17 34.58 6.90
C GLN A 29 -17.36 35.90 7.64
N ASN A 30 -18.59 36.26 7.99
CA ASN A 30 -18.94 37.48 8.73
C ASN A 30 -19.00 37.29 10.25
N LYS A 31 -18.55 36.14 10.79
CA LYS A 31 -18.48 35.95 12.25
C LYS A 31 -17.51 36.95 12.90
N PRO A 32 -17.82 37.47 14.10
CA PRO A 32 -16.89 38.31 14.85
C PRO A 32 -15.57 37.57 15.13
N PHE A 33 -14.45 38.26 14.95
CA PHE A 33 -13.12 37.69 15.16
C PHE A 33 -12.15 38.75 15.64
N ASP A 34 -11.41 38.43 16.70
CA ASP A 34 -10.30 39.26 17.19
C ASP A 34 -8.97 38.54 16.94
N ALA A 35 -8.21 39.04 15.98
CA ALA A 35 -6.93 38.48 15.58
C ALA A 35 -5.85 38.55 16.67
N LYS A 36 -5.99 39.44 17.66
CA LYS A 36 -4.99 39.61 18.72
C LYS A 36 -5.17 38.59 19.85
N THR A 37 -6.39 38.11 20.06
CA THR A 37 -6.74 37.27 21.20
C THR A 37 -7.16 35.85 20.81
N SER A 38 -7.65 35.63 19.59
CA SER A 38 -8.11 34.31 19.11
C SER A 38 -6.92 33.44 18.68
N VAL A 39 -6.72 32.33 19.36
CA VAL A 39 -5.57 31.44 19.17
C VAL A 39 -5.94 29.96 19.24
N PHE A 40 -5.11 29.13 18.62
CA PHE A 40 -5.01 27.72 18.96
C PHE A 40 -3.96 27.52 20.04
N VAL A 41 -4.21 26.59 20.96
CA VAL A 41 -3.30 26.26 22.06
C VAL A 41 -3.11 24.75 22.16
N ALA A 42 -1.88 24.33 22.43
CA ALA A 42 -1.56 22.93 22.66
C ALA A 42 -2.37 22.38 23.85
N HIS A 43 -2.94 21.19 23.69
CA HIS A 43 -3.80 20.55 24.67
C HIS A 43 -3.38 19.09 24.90
N PRO A 44 -3.20 18.63 26.15
CA PRO A 44 -2.69 17.28 26.45
C PRO A 44 -3.50 16.12 25.86
N LYS A 45 -4.84 16.26 25.77
CA LYS A 45 -5.76 15.22 25.22
C LYS A 45 -6.14 15.44 23.75
N GLU A 46 -6.59 16.63 23.39
CA GLU A 46 -7.07 16.95 22.03
C GLU A 46 -5.98 17.39 21.04
N SER A 47 -4.71 17.39 21.44
CA SER A 47 -3.56 17.97 20.72
C SER A 47 -3.60 19.49 20.61
N PHE A 48 -4.68 20.05 20.04
CA PHE A 48 -4.90 21.50 19.93
C PHE A 48 -6.36 21.86 20.19
N VAL A 49 -6.59 22.96 20.89
CA VAL A 49 -7.93 23.54 21.10
C VAL A 49 -7.98 25.02 20.70
N LYS A 50 -9.16 25.51 20.32
CA LYS A 50 -9.42 26.94 20.12
C LYS A 50 -9.59 27.64 21.47
N GLY A 51 -9.11 28.88 21.57
CA GLY A 51 -9.28 29.68 22.77
C GLY A 51 -9.00 31.16 22.58
N THR A 52 -9.19 31.90 23.66
CA THR A 52 -9.01 33.35 23.73
C THR A 52 -7.97 33.68 24.81
N ILE A 53 -6.93 34.42 24.44
CA ILE A 53 -5.90 34.91 25.37
C ILE A 53 -6.57 35.78 26.44
N GLN A 54 -6.29 35.48 27.71
CA GLN A 54 -6.74 36.26 28.86
C GLN A 54 -5.63 37.15 29.42
N SER A 55 -4.42 36.61 29.57
CA SER A 55 -3.26 37.35 30.06
C SER A 55 -1.94 36.77 29.52
N LYS A 56 -0.89 37.60 29.54
CA LYS A 56 0.49 37.23 29.22
C LYS A 56 1.40 37.69 30.35
N GLU A 57 1.98 36.77 31.10
CA GLU A 57 2.79 37.06 32.30
C GLU A 57 4.00 36.12 32.37
N GLY A 58 5.20 36.67 32.60
CA GLY A 58 6.40 35.88 32.89
C GLY A 58 6.81 34.85 31.82
N GLY A 59 6.58 35.14 30.53
CA GLY A 59 6.86 34.21 29.42
C GLY A 59 5.85 33.06 29.27
N LYS A 60 4.73 33.13 29.99
CA LYS A 60 3.59 32.23 29.86
C LYS A 60 2.35 32.99 29.42
N VAL A 61 1.44 32.29 28.78
CA VAL A 61 0.19 32.84 28.28
C VAL A 61 -0.97 32.02 28.82
N THR A 62 -1.96 32.70 29.36
CA THR A 62 -3.19 32.09 29.88
C THR A 62 -4.27 32.21 28.82
N VAL A 63 -4.79 31.08 28.36
CA VAL A 63 -5.81 30.97 27.31
C VAL A 63 -7.05 30.33 27.90
N LYS A 64 -8.21 30.94 27.67
CA LYS A 64 -9.51 30.32 27.97
C LYS A 64 -9.99 29.61 26.71
N SER A 65 -10.11 28.29 26.78
CA SER A 65 -10.62 27.47 25.67
C SER A 65 -12.11 27.71 25.41
N GLU A 66 -12.59 27.36 24.21
CA GLU A 66 -14.03 27.38 23.89
C GLU A 66 -14.86 26.44 24.79
N ALA A 67 -14.24 25.39 25.35
CA ALA A 67 -14.87 24.47 26.30
C ALA A 67 -14.92 25.03 27.75
N GLY A 68 -14.37 26.23 27.99
CA GLY A 68 -14.36 26.88 29.30
C GLY A 68 -13.16 26.53 30.19
N GLU A 69 -12.31 25.58 29.79
CA GLU A 69 -11.06 25.25 30.47
C GLU A 69 -10.04 26.39 30.31
N THR A 70 -9.26 26.65 31.36
CA THR A 70 -8.17 27.63 31.35
C THR A 70 -6.83 26.92 31.29
N LEU A 71 -6.03 27.23 30.28
CA LEU A 71 -4.72 26.63 30.04
C LEU A 71 -3.64 27.69 30.17
N THR A 72 -2.60 27.41 30.95
CA THR A 72 -1.41 28.25 31.03
C THR A 72 -0.26 27.54 30.35
N VAL A 73 0.15 28.04 29.19
CA VAL A 73 1.15 27.43 28.32
C VAL A 73 2.31 28.37 28.06
N LYS A 74 3.37 27.86 27.44
CA LYS A 74 4.46 28.69 26.91
C LYS A 74 4.03 29.36 25.61
N GLU A 75 4.72 30.42 25.22
CA GLU A 75 4.40 31.17 24.00
C GLU A 75 4.59 30.35 22.71
N ASP A 76 5.54 29.41 22.69
CA ASP A 76 5.77 28.46 21.57
C ASP A 76 4.68 27.39 21.41
N GLN A 77 3.73 27.31 22.35
CA GLN A 77 2.59 26.40 22.33
C GLN A 77 1.29 27.09 21.88
N ILE A 78 1.40 28.34 21.40
CA ILE A 78 0.28 29.16 20.93
C ILE A 78 0.46 29.46 19.45
N PHE A 79 -0.62 29.28 18.70
CA PHE A 79 -0.65 29.49 17.26
C PHE A 79 -1.79 30.45 16.91
N PRO A 80 -1.56 31.43 16.02
CA PRO A 80 -2.61 32.38 15.64
C PRO A 80 -3.77 31.67 14.92
N MET A 81 -5.00 32.19 15.06
CA MET A 81 -6.13 31.68 14.28
C MET A 81 -6.25 32.42 12.95
N ASN A 82 -6.60 31.68 11.89
CA ASN A 82 -6.99 32.27 10.62
C ASN A 82 -8.32 33.04 10.76
N PRO A 83 -8.48 34.22 10.12
CA PRO A 83 -9.74 34.95 10.12
C PRO A 83 -10.90 34.14 9.51
N PRO A 84 -12.17 34.41 9.90
CA PRO A 84 -13.34 33.66 9.43
C PRO A 84 -13.54 33.64 7.91
N LYS A 85 -12.93 34.57 7.17
CA LYS A 85 -12.91 34.54 5.70
C LYS A 85 -12.40 33.20 5.12
N TYR A 86 -11.56 32.49 5.89
CA TYR A 86 -11.00 31.19 5.55
C TYR A 86 -11.78 30.00 6.15
N ASP A 87 -13.00 30.20 6.67
CA ASP A 87 -13.86 29.10 7.14
C ASP A 87 -14.06 28.05 6.04
N LYS A 88 -13.71 26.79 6.36
CA LYS A 88 -13.86 25.63 5.47
C LYS A 88 -13.28 25.88 4.07
N ILE A 89 -12.15 26.57 3.98
CA ILE A 89 -11.53 26.92 2.71
C ILE A 89 -11.28 25.69 1.84
N GLU A 90 -11.46 25.85 0.53
CA GLU A 90 -11.29 24.77 -0.44
C GLU A 90 -9.81 24.41 -0.66
N ASP A 91 -8.91 25.39 -0.57
CA ASP A 91 -7.46 25.19 -0.64
C ASP A 91 -6.76 25.80 0.57
N MET A 92 -6.16 24.94 1.39
CA MET A 92 -5.48 25.32 2.62
C MET A 92 -4.22 26.14 2.38
N ALA A 93 -3.60 26.08 1.20
CA ALA A 93 -2.44 26.89 0.86
C ALA A 93 -2.77 28.40 0.77
N MET A 94 -4.06 28.76 0.64
CA MET A 94 -4.51 30.15 0.59
C MET A 94 -4.70 30.78 1.98
N MET A 95 -4.52 30.01 3.07
CA MET A 95 -4.60 30.54 4.43
C MET A 95 -3.42 31.48 4.73
N THR A 96 -3.63 32.47 5.59
CA THR A 96 -2.56 33.39 6.00
C THR A 96 -1.63 32.76 7.03
N HIS A 97 -2.19 32.02 7.99
CA HIS A 97 -1.43 31.30 8.99
C HIS A 97 -1.34 29.83 8.60
N LEU A 98 -0.13 29.39 8.23
CA LEU A 98 0.18 28.02 7.81
C LEU A 98 0.93 27.30 8.93
N HIS A 99 0.18 26.53 9.72
CA HIS A 99 0.70 25.69 10.80
C HIS A 99 -0.26 24.52 11.07
N GLU A 100 0.22 23.52 11.81
CA GLU A 100 -0.51 22.28 12.09
C GLU A 100 -1.96 22.47 12.58
N PRO A 101 -2.25 23.31 13.60
CA PRO A 101 -3.63 23.44 14.07
C PRO A 101 -4.57 24.08 13.05
N ALA A 102 -4.10 24.99 12.17
CA ALA A 102 -4.96 25.59 11.14
C ALA A 102 -5.39 24.54 10.11
N VAL A 103 -4.45 23.71 9.65
CA VAL A 103 -4.72 22.59 8.73
C VAL A 103 -5.67 21.59 9.37
N LEU A 104 -5.39 21.16 10.60
CA LEU A 104 -6.22 20.22 11.34
C LEU A 104 -7.66 20.71 11.48
N TYR A 105 -7.85 21.97 11.89
CA TYR A 105 -9.19 22.51 12.11
C TYR A 105 -9.97 22.73 10.81
N ASN A 106 -9.32 23.18 9.74
CA ASN A 106 -10.02 23.30 8.44
C ASN A 106 -10.51 21.94 7.95
N LEU A 107 -9.67 20.90 8.03
CA LEU A 107 -10.07 19.52 7.71
C LEU A 107 -11.19 19.03 8.63
N LYS A 108 -11.06 19.23 9.95
CA LYS A 108 -12.04 18.82 10.96
C LYS A 108 -13.41 19.46 10.71
N GLU A 109 -13.46 20.74 10.40
CA GLU A 109 -14.71 21.48 10.18
C GLU A 109 -15.37 21.15 8.84
N ARG A 110 -14.59 20.95 7.78
CA ARG A 110 -15.10 20.45 6.50
C ARG A 110 -15.67 19.04 6.67
N TYR A 111 -14.92 18.15 7.32
CA TYR A 111 -15.31 16.77 7.59
C TYR A 111 -16.56 16.68 8.47
N ALA A 112 -16.67 17.51 9.51
CA ALA A 112 -17.86 17.58 10.38
C ALA A 112 -19.14 17.94 9.62
N THR A 113 -19.01 18.48 8.40
CA THR A 113 -20.13 18.80 7.51
C THR A 113 -20.18 17.93 6.25
N TRP A 114 -19.49 16.79 6.28
CA TRP A 114 -19.38 15.76 5.24
C TRP A 114 -18.73 16.20 3.92
N MET A 115 -17.94 17.28 3.94
CA MET A 115 -17.04 17.63 2.83
C MET A 115 -15.71 16.92 3.02
N ILE A 116 -15.52 15.80 2.31
CA ILE A 116 -14.37 14.90 2.53
C ILE A 116 -13.11 15.29 1.77
N TYR A 117 -13.25 16.09 0.71
CA TYR A 117 -12.16 16.54 -0.14
C TYR A 117 -11.77 17.99 0.20
N THR A 118 -10.47 18.23 0.32
CA THR A 118 -9.90 19.56 0.57
C THR A 118 -8.55 19.65 -0.13
N TYR A 119 -8.29 20.74 -0.84
CA TYR A 119 -6.98 20.96 -1.42
C TYR A 119 -5.98 21.50 -0.38
N SER A 120 -4.71 21.20 -0.61
CA SER A 120 -3.58 21.78 0.13
C SER A 120 -2.42 21.99 -0.84
N GLY A 121 -2.44 23.09 -1.59
CA GLY A 121 -1.49 23.30 -2.68
C GLY A 121 -1.69 22.24 -3.76
N LEU A 122 -0.68 21.44 -4.11
CA LEU A 122 -0.85 20.37 -5.12
C LEU A 122 -1.69 19.18 -4.63
N PHE A 123 -1.86 19.02 -3.32
CA PHE A 123 -2.55 17.87 -2.75
C PHE A 123 -4.08 17.99 -2.85
N CYS A 124 -4.72 16.85 -3.06
CA CYS A 124 -6.15 16.65 -2.79
C CYS A 124 -6.31 15.74 -1.56
N VAL A 125 -6.40 16.36 -0.38
CA VAL A 125 -6.58 15.65 0.89
C VAL A 125 -7.98 15.05 0.95
N THR A 126 -8.06 13.77 1.31
CA THR A 126 -9.32 13.04 1.44
C THR A 126 -9.42 12.44 2.84
N VAL A 127 -10.52 12.70 3.54
CA VAL A 127 -10.81 12.09 4.85
C VAL A 127 -11.90 11.03 4.70
N ASN A 128 -11.60 9.77 5.06
CA ASN A 128 -12.54 8.66 4.89
C ASN A 128 -13.85 8.89 5.69
N PRO A 129 -15.02 8.98 5.04
CA PRO A 129 -16.29 9.29 5.71
C PRO A 129 -16.90 8.12 6.50
N TYR A 130 -16.45 6.89 6.28
CA TYR A 130 -17.11 5.67 6.78
C TYR A 130 -18.62 5.61 6.46
N LYS A 131 -19.04 6.31 5.40
CA LYS A 131 -20.43 6.43 4.95
C LYS A 131 -20.47 6.52 3.44
N TRP A 132 -21.57 6.04 2.88
CA TRP A 132 -21.85 6.22 1.47
C TRP A 132 -22.32 7.66 1.20
N LEU A 133 -21.60 8.38 0.33
CA LEU A 133 -21.94 9.73 -0.10
C LEU A 133 -22.27 9.74 -1.59
N PRO A 134 -23.21 10.59 -2.07
CA PRO A 134 -23.60 10.64 -3.48
C PRO A 134 -22.55 11.30 -4.41
N VAL A 135 -21.33 11.56 -3.92
CA VAL A 135 -20.25 12.27 -4.63
C VAL A 135 -19.63 11.49 -5.81
N TYR A 136 -19.96 10.21 -5.96
CA TYR A 136 -19.49 9.37 -7.07
C TYR A 136 -20.56 9.05 -8.12
N LYS A 137 -21.73 9.71 -8.05
CA LYS A 137 -22.80 9.54 -9.04
C LYS A 137 -22.36 10.03 -10.43
N HIS A 138 -22.99 9.49 -11.47
CA HIS A 138 -22.69 9.83 -12.86
C HIS A 138 -22.86 11.34 -13.16
N GLU A 139 -23.86 11.99 -12.56
CA GLU A 139 -24.07 13.44 -12.68
C GLU A 139 -22.84 14.23 -12.22
N VAL A 140 -22.20 13.80 -11.12
CA VAL A 140 -20.98 14.43 -10.59
C VAL A 140 -19.81 14.23 -11.56
N VAL A 141 -19.69 13.05 -12.17
CA VAL A 141 -18.66 12.77 -13.19
C VAL A 141 -18.76 13.78 -14.35
N LEU A 142 -19.98 14.00 -14.86
CA LEU A 142 -20.24 14.95 -15.94
C LEU A 142 -19.98 16.39 -15.51
N ALA A 143 -20.32 16.75 -14.27
CA ALA A 143 -20.12 18.09 -13.74
C ALA A 143 -18.64 18.50 -13.65
N TYR A 144 -17.73 17.55 -13.40
CA TYR A 144 -16.27 17.80 -13.39
C TYR A 144 -15.61 17.75 -14.78
N ARG A 145 -16.32 17.26 -15.80
CA ARG A 145 -15.73 17.04 -17.12
C ARG A 145 -15.35 18.37 -17.80
N GLY A 146 -14.07 18.52 -18.16
CA GLY A 146 -13.54 19.69 -18.84
C GLY A 146 -13.47 20.94 -17.95
N LYS A 147 -13.54 20.78 -16.62
CA LYS A 147 -13.48 21.89 -15.67
C LYS A 147 -12.06 22.07 -15.15
N LYS A 148 -11.60 23.33 -15.14
CA LYS A 148 -10.35 23.67 -14.45
C LYS A 148 -10.53 23.51 -12.95
N ARG A 149 -9.42 23.28 -12.25
CA ARG A 149 -9.42 23.08 -10.79
C ARG A 149 -10.11 24.22 -10.00
N GLN A 150 -10.02 25.48 -10.44
CA GLN A 150 -10.68 26.61 -9.75
C GLN A 150 -12.18 26.73 -10.06
N GLU A 151 -12.67 26.08 -11.12
CA GLU A 151 -14.06 26.19 -11.58
C GLU A 151 -15.01 25.23 -10.85
N ALA A 152 -14.46 24.28 -10.08
CA ALA A 152 -15.23 23.26 -9.38
C ALA A 152 -14.67 23.04 -7.96
N PRO A 153 -15.50 22.61 -7.00
CA PRO A 153 -15.04 22.37 -5.63
C PRO A 153 -14.01 21.22 -5.56
N PRO A 154 -13.30 21.06 -4.42
CA PRO A 154 -12.32 20.00 -4.25
C PRO A 154 -12.91 18.61 -4.48
N HIS A 155 -12.28 17.83 -5.36
CA HIS A 155 -12.69 16.46 -5.64
C HIS A 155 -11.61 15.68 -6.40
N ILE A 156 -11.59 14.36 -6.22
CA ILE A 156 -10.67 13.48 -6.93
C ILE A 156 -10.90 13.45 -8.46
N PHE A 157 -12.14 13.72 -8.89
CA PHE A 157 -12.49 13.84 -10.32
C PHE A 157 -11.91 15.10 -10.95
N SER A 158 -11.72 16.17 -10.18
CA SER A 158 -11.01 17.35 -10.67
C SER A 158 -9.54 16.98 -10.98
N ILE A 159 -8.87 16.30 -10.06
CA ILE A 159 -7.49 15.80 -10.28
C ILE A 159 -7.42 14.87 -11.49
N SER A 160 -8.38 13.96 -11.61
CA SER A 160 -8.45 13.00 -12.72
C SER A 160 -8.69 13.69 -14.06
N ASP A 161 -9.63 14.62 -14.15
CA ASP A 161 -9.92 15.35 -15.41
C ASP A 161 -8.75 16.25 -15.79
N ASN A 162 -8.15 16.98 -14.84
CA ASN A 162 -7.01 17.84 -15.13
C ASN A 162 -5.82 17.01 -15.65
N ALA A 163 -5.52 15.85 -15.05
CA ALA A 163 -4.50 14.93 -15.59
C ALA A 163 -4.85 14.47 -17.02
N TYR A 164 -6.11 14.17 -17.31
CA TYR A 164 -6.53 13.82 -18.67
C TYR A 164 -6.37 14.99 -19.66
N GLN A 165 -6.74 16.21 -19.27
CA GLN A 165 -6.59 17.39 -20.11
C GLN A 165 -5.12 17.72 -20.36
N PHE A 166 -4.26 17.68 -19.34
CA PHE A 166 -2.82 17.89 -19.45
C PHE A 166 -2.16 16.85 -20.33
N MET A 167 -2.52 15.56 -20.18
CA MET A 167 -2.02 14.51 -21.07
C MET A 167 -2.31 14.82 -22.56
N LEU A 168 -3.51 15.30 -22.88
CA LEU A 168 -3.88 15.63 -24.26
C LEU A 168 -3.27 16.94 -24.77
N THR A 169 -3.11 17.92 -23.90
CA THR A 169 -2.61 19.26 -24.24
C THR A 169 -1.09 19.26 -24.36
N ASP A 170 -0.42 18.74 -23.33
CA ASP A 170 1.04 18.81 -23.17
C ASP A 170 1.73 17.62 -23.85
N ARG A 171 0.97 16.57 -24.20
CA ARG A 171 1.47 15.34 -24.84
C ARG A 171 2.48 14.59 -23.98
N GLU A 172 2.24 14.57 -22.67
CA GLU A 172 3.05 13.87 -21.70
C GLU A 172 2.24 12.85 -20.91
N ASN A 173 2.88 11.75 -20.52
CA ASN A 173 2.29 10.78 -19.61
C ASN A 173 2.06 11.42 -18.25
N GLN A 174 1.01 11.00 -17.54
CA GLN A 174 0.66 11.55 -16.25
C GLN A 174 0.69 10.48 -15.17
N SER A 175 0.80 10.89 -13.91
CA SER A 175 0.69 9.99 -12.78
C SER A 175 -0.15 10.60 -11.65
N ILE A 176 -1.01 9.79 -11.04
CA ILE A 176 -1.77 10.12 -9.84
C ILE A 176 -1.27 9.21 -8.72
N LEU A 177 -0.62 9.80 -7.72
CA LEU A 177 -0.13 9.10 -6.55
C LEU A 177 -1.18 9.16 -5.44
N ILE A 178 -1.71 8.01 -5.05
CA ILE A 178 -2.70 7.89 -3.97
C ILE A 178 -2.02 7.28 -2.76
N THR A 179 -1.67 8.12 -1.80
CA THR A 179 -0.98 7.74 -0.56
C THR A 179 -1.91 7.83 0.65
N GLY A 180 -1.48 7.23 1.76
CA GLY A 180 -2.22 7.25 3.02
C GLY A 180 -1.98 5.98 3.84
N GLU A 181 -2.24 6.07 5.13
CA GLU A 181 -2.16 4.91 6.01
C GLU A 181 -3.19 3.83 5.65
N SER A 182 -3.03 2.67 6.28
CA SER A 182 -4.06 1.64 6.33
C SER A 182 -5.41 2.23 6.75
N GLY A 183 -6.50 1.91 6.04
CA GLY A 183 -7.85 2.42 6.35
C GLY A 183 -8.19 3.81 5.79
N ALA A 184 -7.24 4.53 5.18
CA ALA A 184 -7.48 5.86 4.60
C ALA A 184 -8.43 5.87 3.37
N GLY A 185 -8.77 4.70 2.80
CA GLY A 185 -9.64 4.60 1.63
C GLY A 185 -8.93 4.72 0.28
N LYS A 186 -7.62 4.44 0.22
CA LYS A 186 -6.81 4.47 -1.02
C LYS A 186 -7.43 3.64 -2.16
N THR A 187 -7.64 2.35 -1.92
CA THR A 187 -8.21 1.40 -2.90
C THR A 187 -9.55 1.87 -3.47
N VAL A 188 -10.40 2.48 -2.62
CA VAL A 188 -11.69 3.02 -3.06
C VAL A 188 -11.47 4.20 -4.00
N ASN A 189 -10.60 5.14 -3.64
CA ASN A 189 -10.25 6.28 -4.50
C ASN A 189 -9.61 5.82 -5.82
N THR A 190 -8.68 4.85 -5.80
CA THR A 190 -8.10 4.21 -6.99
C THR A 190 -9.19 3.67 -7.91
N LYS A 191 -10.16 2.92 -7.37
CA LYS A 191 -11.31 2.39 -8.14
C LYS A 191 -12.13 3.53 -8.77
N ARG A 192 -12.37 4.63 -8.06
CA ARG A 192 -13.12 5.79 -8.58
C ARG A 192 -12.39 6.55 -9.67
N VAL A 193 -11.07 6.70 -9.57
CA VAL A 193 -10.22 7.31 -10.62
C VAL A 193 -10.28 6.48 -11.90
N ILE A 194 -10.14 5.15 -11.79
CA ILE A 194 -10.24 4.25 -12.94
C ILE A 194 -11.62 4.34 -13.60
N GLN A 195 -12.69 4.31 -12.79
CA GLN A 195 -14.07 4.48 -13.28
C GLN A 195 -14.28 5.82 -13.98
N TYR A 196 -13.67 6.89 -13.47
CA TYR A 196 -13.74 8.21 -14.10
C TYR A 196 -13.14 8.18 -15.50
N PHE A 197 -11.91 7.69 -15.65
CA PHE A 197 -11.26 7.56 -16.96
C PHE A 197 -12.02 6.65 -17.92
N ALA A 198 -12.50 5.50 -17.42
CA ALA A 198 -13.32 4.61 -18.22
C ALA A 198 -14.59 5.31 -18.73
N THR A 199 -15.28 6.08 -17.88
CA THR A 199 -16.52 6.78 -18.25
C THR A 199 -16.28 7.87 -19.28
N ILE A 200 -15.26 8.73 -19.10
CA ILE A 200 -15.03 9.89 -19.97
C ILE A 200 -14.35 9.50 -21.30
N ALA A 201 -13.61 8.39 -21.32
CA ALA A 201 -12.85 7.94 -22.48
C ALA A 201 -13.47 6.72 -23.18
N ALA A 202 -14.60 6.21 -22.67
CA ALA A 202 -15.41 5.21 -23.38
C ALA A 202 -15.91 5.81 -24.69
N GLY A 203 -15.42 5.27 -25.82
CA GLY A 203 -16.00 5.56 -27.12
C GLY A 203 -17.47 5.14 -27.13
N GLY A 204 -18.37 6.03 -27.57
CA GLY A 204 -19.83 5.85 -27.56
C GLY A 204 -20.40 4.66 -28.34
N GLU A 205 -19.58 3.71 -28.78
CA GLU A 205 -20.04 2.41 -29.25
C GLU A 205 -20.20 1.46 -28.06
N LYS A 206 -21.29 1.63 -27.30
CA LYS A 206 -21.83 0.51 -26.52
C LYS A 206 -22.17 -0.58 -27.52
N LYS A 207 -21.26 -1.54 -27.73
CA LYS A 207 -21.62 -2.82 -28.34
C LYS A 207 -22.69 -3.45 -27.46
N LYS A 208 -23.95 -3.25 -27.85
CA LYS A 208 -25.06 -4.16 -27.54
C LYS A 208 -24.82 -5.49 -28.28
N ASP A 209 -23.67 -6.12 -28.08
CA ASP A 209 -23.45 -7.49 -28.54
C ASP A 209 -23.90 -8.41 -27.41
N SER A 210 -25.22 -8.54 -27.27
CA SER A 210 -25.88 -9.60 -26.51
C SER A 210 -25.79 -10.97 -27.22
N HIS A 211 -24.82 -11.16 -28.12
CA HIS A 211 -24.76 -12.29 -29.07
C HIS A 211 -23.37 -12.94 -29.20
N SER A 212 -22.54 -12.90 -28.15
CA SER A 212 -21.43 -13.87 -28.04
C SER A 212 -21.55 -14.63 -26.72
N GLY A 213 -21.66 -15.95 -26.79
CA GLY A 213 -21.76 -16.86 -25.62
C GLY A 213 -20.51 -16.90 -24.73
N LYS A 214 -19.70 -15.84 -24.72
CA LYS A 214 -18.58 -15.63 -23.81
C LYS A 214 -18.89 -14.35 -23.02
N LYS A 215 -19.03 -14.47 -21.70
CA LYS A 215 -19.17 -13.36 -20.73
C LYS A 215 -17.90 -12.50 -20.70
N ARG A 216 -17.49 -11.90 -21.82
CA ARG A 216 -16.33 -11.00 -21.85
C ARG A 216 -16.84 -9.59 -21.58
N GLY A 217 -16.66 -9.12 -20.33
CA GLY A 217 -16.99 -7.76 -19.93
C GLY A 217 -16.21 -6.72 -20.73
N THR A 218 -16.62 -5.45 -20.64
CA THR A 218 -15.88 -4.33 -21.22
C THR A 218 -14.47 -4.25 -20.63
N LEU A 219 -13.55 -3.52 -21.28
CA LEU A 219 -12.19 -3.32 -20.74
C LEU A 219 -12.24 -2.64 -19.36
N GLU A 220 -13.23 -1.79 -19.12
CA GLU A 220 -13.57 -1.24 -17.80
C GLU A 220 -13.91 -2.33 -16.78
N ASP A 221 -14.85 -3.20 -17.13
CA ASP A 221 -15.24 -4.32 -16.26
C ASP A 221 -14.03 -5.19 -15.93
N GLN A 222 -13.12 -5.40 -16.88
CA GLN A 222 -11.93 -6.23 -16.67
C GLN A 222 -10.94 -5.58 -15.71
N ILE A 223 -10.67 -4.27 -15.83
CA ILE A 223 -9.78 -3.55 -14.89
C ILE A 223 -10.36 -3.58 -13.47
N ILE A 224 -11.68 -3.38 -13.34
CA ILE A 224 -12.35 -3.41 -12.03
C ILE A 224 -12.36 -4.84 -11.47
N SER A 225 -12.65 -5.84 -12.31
CA SER A 225 -12.70 -7.26 -11.94
C SER A 225 -11.34 -7.85 -11.59
N ALA A 226 -10.23 -7.20 -11.95
CA ALA A 226 -8.91 -7.59 -11.49
C ALA A 226 -8.73 -7.43 -9.96
N ASN A 227 -9.47 -6.50 -9.34
CA ASN A 227 -9.25 -6.17 -7.93
C ASN A 227 -9.60 -7.32 -6.97
N PRO A 228 -10.76 -8.00 -7.04
CA PRO A 228 -11.05 -9.12 -6.14
C PRO A 228 -9.93 -10.18 -6.12
N LEU A 229 -9.40 -10.52 -7.30
CA LEU A 229 -8.29 -11.47 -7.40
C LEU A 229 -7.00 -10.92 -6.77
N LEU A 230 -6.61 -9.69 -7.09
CA LEU A 230 -5.40 -9.08 -6.52
C LEU A 230 -5.53 -8.82 -5.00
N GLU A 231 -6.72 -8.48 -4.51
CA GLU A 231 -7.01 -8.29 -3.09
C GLU A 231 -6.98 -9.63 -2.35
N ALA A 232 -7.52 -10.71 -2.94
CA ALA A 232 -7.47 -12.03 -2.31
C ALA A 232 -6.03 -12.52 -2.06
N PHE A 233 -5.11 -12.25 -2.99
CA PHE A 233 -3.72 -12.72 -2.91
C PHE A 233 -2.69 -11.67 -2.47
N GLY A 234 -3.09 -10.40 -2.39
CA GLY A 234 -2.19 -9.29 -2.10
C GLY A 234 -2.64 -8.43 -0.92
N ASN A 235 -3.86 -8.64 -0.41
CA ASN A 235 -4.35 -7.94 0.78
C ASN A 235 -4.51 -8.86 1.97
N ALA A 236 -4.36 -8.26 3.15
CA ALA A 236 -4.51 -8.93 4.41
C ALA A 236 -5.03 -7.99 5.49
N LYS A 237 -5.51 -8.59 6.58
CA LYS A 237 -5.85 -7.85 7.80
C LYS A 237 -4.60 -7.51 8.60
N THR A 238 -4.37 -6.23 8.82
CA THR A 238 -3.33 -5.70 9.71
C THR A 238 -3.92 -5.15 10.99
N VAL A 239 -3.10 -4.67 11.91
CA VAL A 239 -3.56 -4.04 13.16
C VAL A 239 -4.49 -2.83 12.91
N ARG A 240 -4.27 -2.08 11.82
CA ARG A 240 -4.97 -0.82 11.53
C ARG A 240 -6.04 -0.92 10.44
N ASN A 241 -6.12 -2.01 9.68
CA ASN A 241 -7.04 -2.13 8.55
C ASN A 241 -7.33 -3.60 8.25
N ASP A 242 -8.60 -3.89 8.02
CA ASP A 242 -9.07 -5.24 7.74
C ASP A 242 -8.74 -5.72 6.32
N ASN A 243 -8.56 -4.81 5.36
CA ASN A 243 -8.25 -5.12 3.96
C ASN A 243 -7.11 -4.23 3.45
N SER A 244 -5.89 -4.47 3.94
CA SER A 244 -4.71 -3.67 3.60
C SER A 244 -3.91 -4.25 2.44
N SER A 245 -3.65 -3.46 1.40
CA SER A 245 -2.75 -3.83 0.29
C SER A 245 -1.34 -4.01 0.81
N ARG A 246 -0.77 -5.22 0.67
CA ARG A 246 0.60 -5.58 1.08
C ARG A 246 1.53 -5.73 -0.13
N PHE A 247 1.23 -4.96 -1.16
CA PHE A 247 2.03 -4.76 -2.37
C PHE A 247 1.74 -3.35 -2.91
N GLY A 248 2.71 -2.74 -3.57
CA GLY A 248 2.51 -1.55 -4.38
C GLY A 248 1.90 -1.93 -5.73
N LYS A 249 0.93 -1.15 -6.19
CA LYS A 249 0.22 -1.37 -7.45
C LYS A 249 0.28 -0.11 -8.30
N PHE A 250 0.84 -0.22 -9.50
CA PHE A 250 0.85 0.86 -10.48
C PHE A 250 0.05 0.46 -11.70
N ILE A 251 -1.12 1.08 -11.88
CA ILE A 251 -2.03 0.78 -12.98
C ILE A 251 -1.83 1.83 -14.06
N ARG A 252 -1.31 1.42 -15.23
CA ARG A 252 -1.21 2.29 -16.40
C ARG A 252 -2.47 2.15 -17.24
N ILE A 253 -3.20 3.25 -17.38
CA ILE A 253 -4.35 3.34 -18.29
C ILE A 253 -3.86 4.00 -19.57
N HIS A 254 -3.82 3.24 -20.66
CA HIS A 254 -3.29 3.72 -21.95
C HIS A 254 -4.40 4.36 -22.78
N PHE A 255 -4.05 5.46 -23.42
CA PHE A 255 -4.91 6.22 -24.31
C PHE A 255 -4.32 6.26 -25.72
N ALA A 256 -5.21 6.17 -26.71
CA ALA A 256 -4.87 6.42 -28.10
C ALA A 256 -4.65 7.92 -28.33
N ALA A 257 -4.09 8.30 -29.48
CA ALA A 257 -3.89 9.70 -29.86
C ALA A 257 -5.19 10.54 -29.87
N THR A 258 -6.36 9.89 -30.00
CA THR A 258 -7.67 10.54 -29.94
C THR A 258 -8.19 10.75 -28.50
N GLY A 259 -7.42 10.36 -27.47
CA GLY A 259 -7.83 10.40 -26.07
C GLY A 259 -8.79 9.29 -25.64
N LYS A 260 -9.05 8.29 -26.48
CA LYS A 260 -9.89 7.13 -26.14
C LYS A 260 -9.06 6.07 -25.42
N LEU A 261 -9.73 5.30 -24.55
CA LEU A 261 -9.08 4.21 -23.81
C LEU A 261 -8.63 3.11 -24.79
N ALA A 262 -7.33 2.78 -24.76
CA ALA A 262 -6.69 1.82 -25.66
C ALA A 262 -6.44 0.48 -24.98
N SER A 263 -5.78 0.46 -23.82
CA SER A 263 -5.44 -0.74 -23.05
C SER A 263 -5.16 -0.38 -21.59
N ALA A 264 -4.93 -1.38 -20.75
CA ALA A 264 -4.39 -1.16 -19.41
C ALA A 264 -3.32 -2.20 -19.09
N ASP A 265 -2.45 -1.89 -18.14
CA ASP A 265 -1.59 -2.87 -17.52
C ASP A 265 -1.31 -2.51 -16.05
N ILE A 266 -0.87 -3.50 -15.30
CA ILE A 266 -0.63 -3.44 -13.87
C ILE A 266 0.82 -3.87 -13.62
N GLU A 267 1.59 -3.00 -13.00
CA GLU A 267 2.87 -3.36 -12.39
C GLU A 267 2.70 -3.48 -10.88
N THR A 268 3.33 -4.49 -10.30
CA THR A 268 3.30 -4.74 -8.86
C THR A 268 4.68 -4.70 -8.27
N TYR A 269 4.81 -4.14 -7.08
CA TYR A 269 6.09 -3.99 -6.37
C TYR A 269 5.93 -4.47 -4.93
N LEU A 270 7.02 -4.97 -4.36
CA LEU A 270 7.16 -5.19 -2.91
C LEU A 270 6.00 -5.98 -2.27
N LEU A 271 5.65 -7.15 -2.84
CA LEU A 271 4.75 -8.07 -2.16
C LEU A 271 5.39 -8.50 -0.83
N GLU A 272 4.66 -8.36 0.28
CA GLU A 272 5.14 -8.74 1.61
C GLU A 272 5.17 -10.27 1.76
N LYS A 273 6.24 -10.89 1.26
CA LYS A 273 6.38 -12.36 1.19
C LYS A 273 6.32 -13.01 2.57
N SER A 274 6.87 -12.36 3.60
CA SER A 274 6.91 -12.91 4.97
C SER A 274 5.51 -13.22 5.51
N ARG A 275 4.48 -12.51 5.06
CA ARG A 275 3.08 -12.73 5.45
C ARG A 275 2.53 -14.11 5.06
N VAL A 276 3.12 -14.75 4.05
CA VAL A 276 2.76 -16.13 3.63
C VAL A 276 3.08 -17.14 4.72
N THR A 277 4.14 -16.91 5.49
CA THR A 277 4.66 -17.87 6.48
C THR A 277 4.56 -17.38 7.92
N PHE A 278 4.22 -16.10 8.13
CA PHE A 278 4.24 -15.46 9.44
C PHE A 278 3.13 -14.41 9.58
N GLN A 279 2.58 -14.29 10.79
CA GLN A 279 1.64 -13.23 11.16
C GLN A 279 1.92 -12.74 12.57
N LEU A 280 1.68 -11.45 12.82
CA LEU A 280 1.57 -10.94 14.18
C LEU A 280 0.24 -11.38 14.82
N LYS A 281 0.18 -11.40 16.16
CA LYS A 281 -0.97 -11.88 16.94
C LYS A 281 -2.31 -11.27 16.52
N ALA A 282 -2.32 -9.98 16.20
CA ALA A 282 -3.51 -9.24 15.79
C ALA A 282 -3.61 -9.07 14.27
N GLU A 283 -2.98 -9.91 13.47
CA GLU A 283 -2.98 -9.85 12.00
C GLU A 283 -3.40 -11.18 11.39
N ARG A 284 -3.74 -11.16 10.10
CA ARG A 284 -3.96 -12.36 9.28
C ARG A 284 -2.91 -12.47 8.17
N SER A 285 -2.83 -13.66 7.59
CA SER A 285 -2.22 -13.84 6.27
C SER A 285 -3.14 -13.28 5.17
N TYR A 286 -2.82 -13.54 3.91
CA TYR A 286 -3.61 -13.12 2.76
C TYR A 286 -5.03 -13.72 2.77
N HIS A 287 -6.01 -12.96 2.29
CA HIS A 287 -7.44 -13.33 2.36
C HIS A 287 -7.76 -14.68 1.71
N ILE A 288 -7.08 -15.03 0.61
CA ILE A 288 -7.34 -16.24 -0.15
C ILE A 288 -7.34 -17.51 0.72
N PHE A 289 -6.45 -17.61 1.72
CA PHE A 289 -6.38 -18.78 2.57
C PHE A 289 -7.68 -18.98 3.36
N TYR A 290 -8.22 -17.90 3.93
CA TYR A 290 -9.45 -17.92 4.72
C TYR A 290 -10.69 -18.03 3.83
N GLN A 291 -10.66 -17.42 2.65
CA GLN A 291 -11.68 -17.59 1.61
C GLN A 291 -11.83 -19.06 1.21
N ILE A 292 -10.73 -19.76 0.95
CA ILE A 292 -10.74 -21.19 0.62
C ILE A 292 -11.29 -22.01 1.80
N THR A 293 -10.80 -21.78 3.03
CA THR A 293 -11.26 -22.54 4.22
C THR A 293 -12.69 -22.19 4.67
N SER A 294 -13.32 -21.16 4.08
CA SER A 294 -14.70 -20.75 4.37
C SER A 294 -15.74 -21.81 4.01
N ASN A 295 -15.34 -22.81 3.21
CA ASN A 295 -16.18 -23.91 2.74
C ASN A 295 -17.38 -23.49 1.88
N LYS A 296 -17.32 -22.30 1.25
CA LYS A 296 -18.37 -21.86 0.31
C LYS A 296 -18.40 -22.71 -0.96
N LYS A 297 -17.25 -23.24 -1.37
CA LYS A 297 -17.06 -24.20 -2.47
C LYS A 297 -16.43 -25.48 -1.91
N PRO A 298 -17.21 -26.42 -1.37
CA PRO A 298 -16.69 -27.64 -0.73
C PRO A 298 -15.79 -28.48 -1.63
N GLU A 299 -16.01 -28.42 -2.95
CA GLU A 299 -15.16 -29.09 -3.94
C GLU A 299 -13.70 -28.61 -3.89
N LEU A 300 -13.44 -27.38 -3.42
CA LEU A 300 -12.07 -26.90 -3.19
C LEU A 300 -11.44 -27.57 -1.97
N ILE A 301 -12.20 -27.83 -0.90
CA ILE A 301 -11.67 -28.50 0.30
C ILE A 301 -11.16 -29.90 -0.07
N ASP A 302 -11.99 -30.65 -0.80
CA ASP A 302 -11.66 -31.99 -1.28
C ASP A 302 -10.50 -31.97 -2.29
N MET A 303 -10.53 -31.06 -3.27
CA MET A 303 -9.49 -30.93 -4.30
C MET A 303 -8.11 -30.62 -3.69
N LEU A 304 -8.09 -29.79 -2.65
CA LEU A 304 -6.86 -29.32 -2.00
C LEU A 304 -6.41 -30.23 -0.86
N LEU A 305 -7.18 -31.28 -0.54
CA LEU A 305 -6.90 -32.21 0.54
C LEU A 305 -6.73 -31.48 1.88
N ILE A 306 -7.54 -30.43 2.09
CA ILE A 306 -7.50 -29.60 3.29
C ILE A 306 -8.71 -29.83 4.20
N THR A 307 -8.65 -29.32 5.42
CA THR A 307 -9.80 -29.21 6.32
C THR A 307 -10.33 -27.77 6.29
N THR A 308 -11.49 -27.55 6.91
CA THR A 308 -12.06 -26.22 7.09
C THR A 308 -11.55 -25.52 8.36
N ASN A 309 -10.68 -26.17 9.14
CA ASN A 309 -10.13 -25.59 10.37
C ASN A 309 -8.81 -24.87 10.06
N PRO A 310 -8.75 -23.52 10.12
CA PRO A 310 -7.53 -22.78 9.81
C PRO A 310 -6.34 -23.16 10.71
N PHE A 311 -6.60 -23.58 11.95
CA PHE A 311 -5.57 -23.97 12.92
C PHE A 311 -4.84 -25.26 12.56
N ASP A 312 -5.34 -26.00 11.57
CA ASP A 312 -4.62 -27.16 11.04
C ASP A 312 -3.42 -26.72 10.19
N TYR A 313 -3.28 -25.43 9.83
CA TYR A 313 -2.24 -24.91 8.93
C TYR A 313 -1.43 -23.79 9.59
N HIS A 314 -0.26 -24.13 10.12
CA HIS A 314 0.55 -23.21 10.93
C HIS A 314 0.92 -21.90 10.22
N PHE A 315 1.19 -21.94 8.91
CA PHE A 315 1.58 -20.75 8.14
C PHE A 315 0.49 -19.68 8.03
N MET A 316 -0.76 -19.96 8.36
CA MET A 316 -1.87 -18.99 8.26
C MET A 316 -2.64 -18.79 9.57
N SER A 317 -2.20 -19.38 10.68
CA SER A 317 -2.94 -19.41 11.95
C SER A 317 -2.10 -18.98 13.16
N GLN A 318 -1.06 -18.18 12.95
CA GLN A 318 -0.24 -17.63 14.05
C GLN A 318 -0.88 -16.40 14.70
N GLY A 319 -1.73 -15.69 13.94
CA GLY A 319 -2.49 -14.54 14.39
C GLY A 319 -4.00 -14.81 14.43
N GLU A 320 -4.77 -13.85 13.95
CA GLU A 320 -6.22 -13.97 13.80
C GLU A 320 -6.56 -14.87 12.60
N VAL A 321 -7.74 -15.49 12.64
CA VAL A 321 -8.24 -16.33 11.53
C VAL A 321 -9.56 -15.82 10.95
N THR A 322 -10.32 -15.03 11.71
CA THR A 322 -11.58 -14.41 11.30
C THR A 322 -11.52 -12.90 11.49
N VAL A 323 -12.34 -12.17 10.72
CA VAL A 323 -12.46 -10.71 10.81
C VAL A 323 -13.94 -10.35 10.71
N PRO A 324 -14.55 -9.69 11.72
CA PRO A 324 -15.99 -9.44 11.75
C PRO A 324 -16.53 -8.62 10.56
N SER A 325 -15.70 -7.78 9.95
CA SER A 325 -16.08 -6.91 8.83
C SER A 325 -15.99 -7.61 7.46
N ILE A 326 -15.45 -8.83 7.39
CA ILE A 326 -15.19 -9.55 6.13
C ILE A 326 -16.00 -10.85 6.11
N ASN A 327 -16.76 -11.04 5.02
CA ASN A 327 -17.43 -12.30 4.74
C ASN A 327 -16.60 -13.14 3.76
N ASP A 328 -15.69 -13.96 4.28
CA ASP A 328 -14.77 -14.78 3.47
C ASP A 328 -15.51 -15.72 2.48
N GLN A 329 -16.78 -16.07 2.72
CA GLN A 329 -17.59 -16.86 1.79
C GLN A 329 -18.03 -16.06 0.56
N GLU A 330 -18.51 -14.83 0.76
CA GLU A 330 -18.90 -13.95 -0.35
C GLU A 330 -17.68 -13.54 -1.17
N GLU A 331 -16.57 -13.23 -0.49
CA GLU A 331 -15.31 -12.88 -1.12
C GLU A 331 -14.74 -14.05 -1.95
N LEU A 332 -14.86 -15.31 -1.50
CA LEU A 332 -14.45 -16.47 -2.31
C LEU A 332 -15.20 -16.52 -3.64
N MET A 333 -16.50 -16.23 -3.65
CA MET A 333 -17.30 -16.21 -4.88
C MET A 333 -16.90 -15.04 -5.79
N ALA A 334 -16.57 -13.88 -5.23
CA ALA A 334 -16.08 -12.73 -5.98
C ALA A 334 -14.72 -13.03 -6.64
N THR A 335 -13.79 -13.64 -5.90
CA THR A 335 -12.48 -14.10 -6.39
C THR A 335 -12.65 -15.14 -7.49
N ASP A 336 -13.47 -16.17 -7.27
CA ASP A 336 -13.71 -17.25 -8.22
C ASP A 336 -14.31 -16.74 -9.54
N SER A 337 -15.26 -15.79 -9.44
CA SER A 337 -15.87 -15.12 -10.60
C SER A 337 -14.90 -14.19 -11.32
N ALA A 338 -14.03 -13.49 -10.58
CA ALA A 338 -13.01 -12.63 -11.15
C ALA A 338 -12.02 -13.42 -12.02
N ILE A 339 -11.57 -14.60 -11.55
CA ILE A 339 -10.70 -15.50 -12.33
C ILE A 339 -11.36 -15.86 -13.68
N ASP A 340 -12.67 -16.14 -13.69
CA ASP A 340 -13.39 -16.49 -14.92
C ASP A 340 -13.54 -15.28 -15.86
N ILE A 341 -13.87 -14.10 -15.34
CA ILE A 341 -14.01 -12.84 -16.12
C ILE A 341 -12.68 -12.43 -16.75
N LEU A 342 -11.59 -12.62 -16.01
CA LEU A 342 -10.23 -12.34 -16.47
C LEU A 342 -9.73 -13.40 -17.46
N GLY A 343 -10.53 -14.41 -17.80
CA GLY A 343 -10.23 -15.34 -18.89
C GLY A 343 -9.10 -16.32 -18.59
N PHE A 344 -8.88 -16.64 -17.31
CA PHE A 344 -8.07 -17.80 -16.95
C PHE A 344 -8.79 -19.08 -17.38
N THR A 345 -8.04 -20.06 -17.85
CA THR A 345 -8.57 -21.39 -18.17
C THR A 345 -8.93 -22.15 -16.89
N ALA A 346 -9.77 -23.19 -17.02
CA ALA A 346 -10.10 -24.05 -15.88
C ALA A 346 -8.83 -24.70 -15.27
N ASP A 347 -7.89 -25.13 -16.11
CA ASP A 347 -6.61 -25.69 -15.66
C ASP A 347 -5.76 -24.67 -14.88
N GLU A 348 -5.71 -23.42 -15.36
CA GLU A 348 -5.02 -22.33 -14.68
C GLU A 348 -5.68 -22.00 -13.33
N LYS A 349 -7.01 -21.93 -13.29
CA LYS A 349 -7.79 -21.73 -12.06
C LYS A 349 -7.55 -22.86 -11.06
N THR A 350 -7.57 -24.11 -11.50
CA THR A 350 -7.21 -25.27 -10.67
C THR A 350 -5.77 -25.18 -10.18
N ALA A 351 -4.82 -24.76 -11.02
CA ALA A 351 -3.44 -24.60 -10.61
C ALA A 351 -3.27 -23.53 -9.52
N ILE A 352 -3.96 -22.40 -9.63
CA ILE A 352 -3.97 -21.34 -8.61
C ILE A 352 -4.38 -21.94 -7.25
N TYR A 353 -5.55 -22.59 -7.19
CA TYR A 353 -6.03 -23.18 -5.94
C TYR A 353 -5.08 -24.28 -5.43
N LYS A 354 -4.61 -25.20 -6.30
CA LYS A 354 -3.70 -26.29 -5.92
C LYS A 354 -2.38 -25.77 -5.34
N LEU A 355 -1.80 -24.74 -5.93
CA LEU A 355 -0.57 -24.13 -5.43
C LEU A 355 -0.80 -23.42 -4.09
N THR A 356 -1.93 -22.72 -3.91
CA THR A 356 -2.30 -22.14 -2.61
C THR A 356 -2.46 -23.23 -1.53
N GLY A 357 -3.16 -24.32 -1.83
CA GLY A 357 -3.30 -25.45 -0.90
C GLY A 357 -1.96 -26.14 -0.60
N ALA A 358 -1.08 -26.27 -1.59
CA ALA A 358 0.26 -26.83 -1.40
C ALA A 358 1.09 -25.97 -0.44
N VAL A 359 1.02 -24.64 -0.54
CA VAL A 359 1.68 -23.71 0.39
C VAL A 359 1.17 -23.90 1.83
N MET A 360 -0.13 -24.17 2.01
CA MET A 360 -0.68 -24.50 3.34
C MET A 360 -0.07 -25.79 3.89
N HIS A 361 0.01 -26.85 3.07
CA HIS A 361 0.61 -28.13 3.47
C HIS A 361 2.12 -28.02 3.74
N TYR A 362 2.84 -27.15 3.03
CA TYR A 362 4.27 -26.90 3.30
C TYR A 362 4.50 -26.46 4.75
N GLY A 363 3.63 -25.63 5.30
CA GLY A 363 3.69 -25.20 6.70
C GLY A 363 3.52 -26.32 7.74
N ASN A 364 3.06 -27.49 7.30
CA ASN A 364 2.83 -28.66 8.15
C ASN A 364 3.85 -29.78 7.94
N LEU A 365 4.82 -29.61 7.04
CA LEU A 365 5.91 -30.57 6.88
C LEU A 365 6.73 -30.63 8.17
N LYS A 366 6.91 -31.84 8.71
CA LYS A 366 7.65 -32.07 9.95
C LYS A 366 8.93 -32.83 9.65
N PHE A 367 9.98 -32.43 10.35
CA PHE A 367 11.30 -33.02 10.26
C PHE A 367 11.84 -33.24 11.66
N LYS A 368 12.62 -34.30 11.83
CA LYS A 368 13.30 -34.62 13.08
C LYS A 368 14.78 -34.83 12.83
N GLN A 369 15.55 -34.73 13.90
CA GLN A 369 16.98 -35.03 13.82
C GLN A 369 17.16 -36.55 13.75
N LYS A 370 17.96 -37.00 12.79
CA LYS A 370 18.33 -38.41 12.65
C LYS A 370 19.17 -38.83 13.86
N GLN A 371 18.95 -40.05 14.37
CA GLN A 371 19.64 -40.52 15.57
C GLN A 371 21.16 -40.53 15.37
N ARG A 372 21.88 -39.86 16.27
CA ARG A 372 23.37 -39.75 16.30
C ARG A 372 24.00 -38.96 15.13
N GLU A 373 23.19 -38.25 14.35
CA GLU A 373 23.65 -37.34 13.28
C GLU A 373 23.03 -35.96 13.47
N GLU A 374 23.64 -34.89 12.94
CA GLU A 374 23.03 -33.54 12.93
C GLU A 374 22.01 -33.35 11.79
N GLN A 375 21.90 -34.34 10.90
CA GLN A 375 21.07 -34.28 9.71
C GLN A 375 19.58 -34.46 10.03
N ALA A 376 18.74 -33.75 9.29
CA ALA A 376 17.29 -33.90 9.31
C ALA A 376 16.83 -35.12 8.52
N GLU A 377 15.79 -35.78 9.02
CA GLU A 377 14.99 -36.77 8.30
C GLU A 377 13.50 -36.42 8.37
N PRO A 378 12.68 -36.85 7.39
CA PRO A 378 11.24 -36.61 7.41
C PRO A 378 10.59 -37.25 8.64
N ASP A 379 9.70 -36.50 9.31
CA ASP A 379 8.89 -37.02 10.40
C ASP A 379 7.47 -37.36 9.91
N GLY A 380 7.40 -38.38 9.06
CA GLY A 380 6.20 -38.79 8.34
C GLY A 380 6.16 -38.29 6.89
N THR A 381 5.34 -38.93 6.06
CA THR A 381 5.22 -38.59 4.62
C THR A 381 3.85 -38.05 4.23
N GLU A 382 2.82 -38.20 5.07
CA GLU A 382 1.43 -37.91 4.69
C GLU A 382 1.23 -36.48 4.14
N VAL A 383 1.78 -35.48 4.83
CA VAL A 383 1.69 -34.08 4.40
C VAL A 383 2.50 -33.84 3.12
N ALA A 384 3.66 -34.51 2.99
CA ALA A 384 4.50 -34.43 1.80
C ALA A 384 3.80 -35.08 0.59
N ASP A 385 3.07 -36.17 0.80
CA ASP A 385 2.29 -36.85 -0.23
C ASP A 385 1.17 -35.92 -0.76
N LYS A 386 0.45 -35.22 0.13
CA LYS A 386 -0.56 -34.21 -0.26
C LYS A 386 0.08 -33.06 -1.03
N ALA A 387 1.15 -32.47 -0.50
CA ALA A 387 1.82 -31.34 -1.11
C ALA A 387 2.42 -31.70 -2.49
N ALA A 388 3.08 -32.85 -2.59
CA ALA A 388 3.65 -33.36 -3.84
C ALA A 388 2.55 -33.67 -4.86
N TYR A 389 1.43 -34.26 -4.46
CA TYR A 389 0.29 -34.51 -5.36
C TYR A 389 -0.28 -33.20 -5.94
N LEU A 390 -0.51 -32.19 -5.11
CA LEU A 390 -1.03 -30.89 -5.56
C LEU A 390 -0.08 -30.18 -6.52
N MET A 391 1.23 -30.31 -6.27
CA MET A 391 2.29 -29.73 -7.09
C MET A 391 2.69 -30.61 -8.28
N GLY A 392 2.11 -31.81 -8.45
CA GLY A 392 2.47 -32.72 -9.54
C GLY A 392 3.92 -33.24 -9.47
N LEU A 393 4.42 -33.53 -8.26
CA LEU A 393 5.77 -33.99 -7.94
C LEU A 393 5.76 -35.41 -7.35
N ASN A 394 6.94 -36.03 -7.24
CA ASN A 394 7.15 -37.24 -6.46
C ASN A 394 7.50 -36.88 -4.99
N SER A 395 6.76 -37.43 -4.04
CA SER A 395 6.93 -37.15 -2.61
C SER A 395 8.31 -37.56 -2.06
N ALA A 396 8.81 -38.74 -2.46
CA ALA A 396 10.12 -39.23 -2.01
C ALA A 396 11.26 -38.35 -2.54
N ASP A 397 11.17 -37.92 -3.81
CA ASP A 397 12.15 -37.01 -4.39
C ASP A 397 12.12 -35.63 -3.75
N LEU A 398 10.93 -35.11 -3.42
CA LEU A 398 10.76 -33.84 -2.71
C LEU A 398 11.42 -33.90 -1.33
N LEU A 399 11.10 -34.91 -0.52
CA LEU A 399 11.67 -35.08 0.82
C LEU A 399 13.19 -35.28 0.77
N LYS A 400 13.68 -36.06 -0.20
CA LYS A 400 15.12 -36.25 -0.42
C LYS A 400 15.81 -34.94 -0.80
N ALA A 401 15.23 -34.16 -1.69
CA ALA A 401 15.76 -32.87 -2.11
C ALA A 401 15.78 -31.85 -0.96
N LEU A 402 14.78 -31.89 -0.07
CA LEU A 402 14.73 -31.05 1.13
C LEU A 402 15.80 -31.44 2.17
N CYS A 403 15.90 -32.72 2.55
CA CYS A 403 16.85 -33.16 3.59
C CYS A 403 18.30 -33.29 3.10
N SER A 404 18.50 -33.57 1.81
CA SER A 404 19.78 -33.88 1.18
C SER A 404 19.92 -33.26 -0.22
N PRO A 405 19.88 -31.92 -0.34
CA PRO A 405 20.04 -31.24 -1.62
C PRO A 405 21.38 -31.55 -2.28
N ARG A 406 21.38 -31.57 -3.62
CA ARG A 406 22.59 -31.66 -4.44
C ARG A 406 23.04 -30.24 -4.79
N VAL A 407 24.17 -29.83 -4.22
CA VAL A 407 24.74 -28.49 -4.41
C VAL A 407 25.92 -28.59 -5.38
N LYS A 408 25.99 -27.64 -6.32
CA LYS A 408 27.12 -27.55 -7.25
C LYS A 408 28.31 -26.89 -6.54
N VAL A 409 29.43 -27.59 -6.44
CA VAL A 409 30.69 -27.09 -5.86
C VAL A 409 31.75 -27.18 -6.95
N GLY A 410 32.11 -26.04 -7.53
CA GLY A 410 32.95 -26.00 -8.74
C GLY A 410 32.24 -26.67 -9.93
N ASN A 411 32.82 -27.76 -10.44
CA ASN A 411 32.28 -28.53 -11.57
C ASN A 411 31.50 -29.79 -11.16
N GLU A 412 31.44 -30.12 -9.87
CA GLU A 412 30.80 -31.35 -9.37
C GLU A 412 29.54 -31.05 -8.56
N TYR A 413 28.64 -32.04 -8.46
CA TYR A 413 27.46 -31.98 -7.61
C TYR A 413 27.66 -32.84 -6.36
N VAL A 414 27.65 -32.21 -5.20
CA VAL A 414 27.83 -32.87 -3.90
C VAL A 414 26.49 -32.88 -3.15
N THR A 415 26.14 -34.03 -2.60
CA THR A 415 24.98 -34.15 -1.70
C THR A 415 25.34 -33.55 -0.34
N LYS A 416 24.58 -32.56 0.11
CA LYS A 416 24.79 -31.89 1.39
C LYS A 416 23.64 -32.22 2.33
N GLY A 417 23.94 -32.72 3.53
CA GLY A 417 22.94 -32.88 4.59
C GLY A 417 22.54 -31.53 5.19
N GLN A 418 21.27 -31.39 5.54
CA GLN A 418 20.73 -30.20 6.22
C GLN A 418 20.29 -30.53 7.65
N THR A 419 20.39 -29.55 8.55
CA THR A 419 19.80 -29.65 9.90
C THR A 419 18.29 -29.41 9.86
N VAL A 420 17.56 -29.78 10.91
CA VAL A 420 16.09 -29.58 10.99
C VAL A 420 15.71 -28.11 10.75
N GLN A 421 16.45 -27.19 11.38
CA GLN A 421 16.21 -25.75 11.21
C GLN A 421 16.43 -25.31 9.75
N GLN A 422 17.49 -25.79 9.11
CA GLN A 422 17.78 -25.45 7.70
C GLN A 422 16.68 -25.94 6.77
N VAL A 423 16.17 -27.15 6.98
CA VAL A 423 15.05 -27.68 6.18
C VAL A 423 13.78 -26.86 6.39
N ASN A 424 13.41 -26.53 7.63
CA ASN A 424 12.24 -25.70 7.92
C ASN A 424 12.35 -24.31 7.28
N ASN A 425 13.52 -23.68 7.36
CA ASN A 425 13.78 -22.40 6.71
C ASN A 425 13.66 -22.51 5.18
N ALA A 426 14.19 -23.58 4.57
CA ALA A 426 14.08 -23.84 3.14
C ALA A 426 12.63 -24.06 2.70
N VAL A 427 11.82 -24.79 3.49
CA VAL A 427 10.39 -24.97 3.23
C VAL A 427 9.66 -23.62 3.25
N GLY A 428 9.94 -22.77 4.24
CA GLY A 428 9.39 -21.41 4.28
C GLY A 428 9.80 -20.55 3.08
N ALA A 429 11.07 -20.60 2.68
CA ALA A 429 11.57 -19.90 1.49
C ALA A 429 10.87 -20.36 0.21
N LEU A 430 10.73 -21.68 0.02
CA LEU A 430 10.02 -22.26 -1.12
C LEU A 430 8.54 -21.87 -1.14
N ALA A 431 7.86 -21.88 0.01
CA ALA A 431 6.46 -21.47 0.12
C ALA A 431 6.27 -20.01 -0.31
N LYS A 432 7.13 -19.11 0.17
CA LYS A 432 7.15 -17.69 -0.24
C LYS A 432 7.41 -17.53 -1.74
N ALA A 433 8.40 -18.25 -2.28
CA ALA A 433 8.77 -18.16 -3.70
C ALA A 433 7.67 -18.66 -4.63
N VAL A 434 7.01 -19.77 -4.29
CA VAL A 434 5.85 -20.29 -5.04
C VAL A 434 4.71 -19.27 -5.02
N TYR A 435 4.40 -18.71 -3.85
CA TYR A 435 3.34 -17.72 -3.70
C TYR A 435 3.61 -16.44 -4.49
N GLU A 436 4.82 -15.90 -4.39
CA GLU A 436 5.24 -14.70 -5.11
C GLU A 436 5.22 -14.92 -6.63
N LYS A 437 5.86 -15.98 -7.13
CA LYS A 437 5.89 -16.27 -8.56
C LYS A 437 4.48 -16.48 -9.11
N MET A 438 3.60 -17.15 -8.34
CA MET A 438 2.19 -17.30 -8.69
C MET A 438 1.47 -15.95 -8.74
N PHE A 439 1.68 -15.07 -7.76
CA PHE A 439 1.12 -13.72 -7.74
C PHE A 439 1.56 -12.90 -8.96
N LEU A 440 2.86 -12.86 -9.24
CA LEU A 440 3.42 -12.17 -10.41
C LEU A 440 2.89 -12.75 -11.73
N TRP A 441 2.74 -14.07 -11.80
CA TRP A 441 2.15 -14.72 -12.98
C TRP A 441 0.67 -14.37 -13.15
N MET A 442 -0.12 -14.29 -12.08
CA MET A 442 -1.51 -13.82 -12.16
C MET A 442 -1.57 -12.39 -12.70
N VAL A 443 -0.71 -11.49 -12.22
CA VAL A 443 -0.58 -10.11 -12.74
C VAL A 443 -0.23 -10.13 -14.24
N PHE A 444 0.74 -10.95 -14.64
CA PHE A 444 1.10 -11.11 -16.06
C PHE A 444 -0.08 -11.60 -16.92
N ARG A 445 -0.85 -12.60 -16.45
CA ARG A 445 -2.03 -13.10 -17.16
C ARG A 445 -3.15 -12.07 -17.22
N ILE A 446 -3.35 -11.28 -16.17
CA ILE A 446 -4.26 -10.12 -16.18
C ILE A 446 -3.83 -9.13 -17.27
N ASN A 447 -2.54 -8.77 -17.32
CA ASN A 447 -2.03 -7.82 -18.32
C ASN A 447 -2.22 -8.31 -19.75
N GLN A 448 -2.04 -9.62 -20.03
CA GLN A 448 -2.33 -10.18 -21.34
C GLN A 448 -3.81 -10.04 -21.75
N GLN A 449 -4.71 -9.92 -20.78
CA GLN A 449 -6.15 -9.79 -21.03
C GLN A 449 -6.58 -8.33 -21.16
N LEU A 450 -5.93 -7.44 -20.42
CA LEU A 450 -6.10 -5.99 -20.53
C LEU A 450 -5.44 -5.40 -21.79
N ASP A 451 -4.54 -6.16 -22.42
CA ASP A 451 -3.92 -5.79 -23.69
C ASP A 451 -4.93 -5.80 -24.84
N THR A 452 -4.84 -4.78 -25.70
CA THR A 452 -5.63 -4.68 -26.92
C THR A 452 -4.74 -4.32 -28.10
N LYS A 453 -5.23 -4.57 -29.31
CA LYS A 453 -4.53 -4.22 -30.55
C LYS A 453 -4.57 -2.72 -30.88
N GLN A 454 -5.20 -1.89 -30.03
CA GLN A 454 -5.28 -0.45 -30.29
C GLN A 454 -3.91 0.21 -30.08
N PRO A 455 -3.55 1.20 -30.89
CA PRO A 455 -2.30 1.94 -30.72
C PRO A 455 -2.31 2.71 -29.39
N ARG A 456 -1.20 2.63 -28.66
CA ARG A 456 -0.98 3.34 -27.38
C ARG A 456 -0.10 4.55 -27.65
N GLN A 457 -0.54 5.73 -27.22
CA GLN A 457 0.23 6.97 -27.39
C GLN A 457 0.71 7.53 -26.05
N TYR A 458 -0.19 7.62 -25.08
CA TYR A 458 0.09 8.14 -23.73
C TYR A 458 -0.58 7.25 -22.68
N PHE A 459 -0.16 7.38 -21.43
CA PHE A 459 -0.84 6.74 -20.30
C PHE A 459 -0.99 7.68 -19.11
N ILE A 460 -1.99 7.37 -18.28
CA ILE A 460 -2.12 7.92 -16.94
C ILE A 460 -1.90 6.77 -15.96
N GLY A 461 -0.83 6.87 -15.17
CA GLY A 461 -0.47 5.88 -14.16
C GLY A 461 -1.11 6.20 -12.81
N VAL A 462 -1.79 5.24 -12.20
CA VAL A 462 -2.35 5.38 -10.84
C VAL A 462 -1.52 4.52 -9.89
N LEU A 463 -0.78 5.16 -8.99
CA LEU A 463 0.02 4.49 -7.97
C LEU A 463 -0.77 4.37 -6.67
N ASP A 464 -1.03 3.12 -6.27
CA ASP A 464 -1.64 2.74 -5.00
C ASP A 464 -0.60 1.95 -4.20
N ILE A 465 -0.04 2.57 -3.17
CA ILE A 465 1.00 2.00 -2.33
C ILE A 465 0.70 2.27 -0.85
N ALA A 466 1.18 1.39 0.03
CA ALA A 466 1.11 1.63 1.46
C ALA A 466 1.88 2.91 1.83
N GLY A 467 1.30 3.74 2.70
CA GLY A 467 1.97 4.91 3.25
C GLY A 467 3.07 4.52 4.24
N PHE A 468 3.71 5.54 4.82
CA PHE A 468 4.72 5.39 5.86
C PHE A 468 4.14 4.66 7.09
N GLU A 469 4.86 3.68 7.65
CA GLU A 469 4.41 2.85 8.78
C GLU A 469 5.31 3.07 10.01
N ILE A 470 4.69 3.45 11.13
CA ILE A 470 5.34 3.55 12.45
C ILE A 470 4.57 2.68 13.45
N PHE A 471 5.15 1.57 13.83
CA PHE A 471 4.61 0.62 14.80
C PHE A 471 5.49 0.54 16.05
N ASP A 472 5.00 -0.13 17.10
CA ASP A 472 5.81 -0.44 18.28
C ASP A 472 6.91 -1.47 17.98
N PHE A 473 6.77 -2.23 16.89
CA PHE A 473 7.78 -3.15 16.38
C PHE A 473 7.92 -2.96 14.87
N ASN A 474 9.04 -2.38 14.42
CA ASN A 474 9.34 -2.16 13.01
C ASN A 474 10.46 -3.10 12.59
N SER A 475 10.21 -3.96 11.60
CA SER A 475 11.21 -4.91 11.07
C SER A 475 11.66 -4.49 9.67
N PHE A 476 12.28 -5.43 8.95
CA PHE A 476 12.82 -5.22 7.60
C PHE A 476 11.76 -4.70 6.62
N GLU A 477 10.54 -5.22 6.73
CA GLU A 477 9.40 -4.84 5.89
C GLU A 477 9.03 -3.35 6.09
N GLN A 478 9.03 -2.87 7.33
CA GLN A 478 8.83 -1.45 7.65
C GLN A 478 9.96 -0.58 7.08
N LEU A 479 11.22 -1.03 7.15
CA LEU A 479 12.32 -0.27 6.54
C LEU A 479 12.11 -0.13 5.02
N CYS A 480 11.73 -1.20 4.33
CA CYS A 480 11.50 -1.18 2.89
C CYS A 480 10.38 -0.21 2.48
N ILE A 481 9.24 -0.24 3.18
CA ILE A 481 8.11 0.65 2.87
C ILE A 481 8.38 2.10 3.27
N ASN A 482 9.07 2.33 4.39
CA ASN A 482 9.44 3.67 4.83
C ASN A 482 10.49 4.29 3.92
N PHE A 483 11.48 3.52 3.46
CA PHE A 483 12.43 3.95 2.43
C PHE A 483 11.72 4.35 1.12
N THR A 484 10.74 3.55 0.69
CA THR A 484 9.94 3.86 -0.49
C THR A 484 9.17 5.18 -0.31
N ASN A 485 8.54 5.38 0.85
CA ASN A 485 7.83 6.63 1.15
C ASN A 485 8.77 7.83 1.29
N GLU A 486 10.00 7.66 1.80
CA GLU A 486 11.04 8.70 1.83
C GLU A 486 11.35 9.17 0.40
N LYS A 487 11.52 8.24 -0.55
CA LYS A 487 11.75 8.56 -1.96
C LYS A 487 10.53 9.19 -2.63
N LEU A 488 9.31 8.70 -2.35
CA LEU A 488 8.09 9.31 -2.87
C LEU A 488 7.91 10.74 -2.36
N GLN A 489 8.27 11.00 -1.11
CA GLN A 489 8.24 12.34 -0.54
C GLN A 489 9.31 13.24 -1.16
N GLN A 490 10.52 12.73 -1.41
CA GLN A 490 11.55 13.48 -2.13
C GLN A 490 11.09 13.84 -3.56
N PHE A 491 10.50 12.88 -4.27
CA PHE A 491 9.92 13.10 -5.60
C PHE A 491 8.84 14.19 -5.57
N PHE A 492 7.96 14.15 -4.57
CA PHE A 492 6.95 15.19 -4.37
C PHE A 492 7.59 16.57 -4.12
N ASN A 493 8.53 16.66 -3.18
CA ASN A 493 9.19 17.92 -2.84
C ASN A 493 9.88 18.53 -4.06
N HIS A 494 10.58 17.71 -4.85
CA HIS A 494 11.22 18.15 -6.07
C HIS A 494 10.20 18.64 -7.12
N HIS A 495 9.12 17.90 -7.34
CA HIS A 495 8.09 18.30 -8.33
C HIS A 495 7.36 19.57 -7.92
N MET A 496 6.97 19.70 -6.65
CA MET A 496 6.36 20.92 -6.11
C MET A 496 7.29 22.12 -6.33
N PHE A 497 8.58 21.94 -6.07
CA PHE A 497 9.58 22.99 -6.23
C PHE A 497 9.76 23.43 -7.70
N VAL A 498 9.79 22.49 -8.65
CA VAL A 498 9.86 22.81 -10.08
C VAL A 498 8.66 23.67 -10.49
N LEU A 499 7.45 23.32 -10.05
CA LEU A 499 6.24 24.08 -10.36
C LEU A 499 6.24 25.49 -9.75
N GLU A 500 6.66 25.62 -8.49
CA GLU A 500 6.77 26.95 -7.85
C GLU A 500 7.80 27.85 -8.57
N GLN A 501 8.92 27.28 -9.04
CA GLN A 501 9.90 28.04 -9.83
C GLN A 501 9.31 28.57 -11.14
N GLU A 502 8.55 27.74 -11.85
CA GLU A 502 7.91 28.15 -13.10
C GLU A 502 6.93 29.30 -12.86
N GLU A 503 6.18 29.26 -11.76
CA GLU A 503 5.26 30.33 -11.40
C GLU A 503 5.99 31.62 -11.01
N TYR A 504 7.04 31.56 -10.17
CA TYR A 504 7.84 32.76 -9.85
C TYR A 504 8.47 33.38 -11.10
N LYS A 505 9.00 32.55 -12.00
CA LYS A 505 9.59 33.01 -13.26
C LYS A 505 8.55 33.66 -14.16
N LYS A 506 7.34 33.10 -14.22
CA LYS A 506 6.22 33.63 -15.01
C LYS A 506 5.70 34.96 -14.45
N GLU A 507 5.67 35.11 -13.14
CA GLU A 507 5.28 36.36 -12.46
C GLU A 507 6.42 37.40 -12.39
N GLY A 508 7.64 37.03 -12.82
CA GLY A 508 8.80 37.92 -12.83
C GLY A 508 9.36 38.22 -11.43
N ILE A 509 9.17 37.30 -10.48
CA ILE A 509 9.65 37.43 -9.09
C ILE A 509 11.06 36.84 -9.00
N GLU A 510 12.00 37.62 -8.46
CA GLU A 510 13.36 37.15 -8.18
C GLU A 510 13.34 36.21 -6.95
N TRP A 511 13.74 34.95 -7.16
CA TRP A 511 13.72 33.92 -6.12
C TRP A 511 15.09 33.27 -5.97
N THR A 512 15.58 33.18 -4.73
CA THR A 512 16.85 32.52 -4.42
C THR A 512 16.65 31.00 -4.28
N PHE A 513 17.48 30.25 -4.99
CA PHE A 513 17.39 28.78 -5.05
C PHE A 513 17.58 28.10 -3.69
N ILE A 514 16.62 27.25 -3.30
CA ILE A 514 16.71 26.31 -2.17
C ILE A 514 16.10 24.98 -2.64
N ASP A 515 16.91 23.92 -2.76
CA ASP A 515 16.43 22.60 -3.19
C ASP A 515 15.90 21.79 -2.00
N PHE A 516 14.58 21.82 -1.80
CA PHE A 516 13.88 21.04 -0.76
C PHE A 516 13.94 19.51 -1.00
N GLY A 517 14.39 19.05 -2.16
CA GLY A 517 14.66 17.63 -2.42
C GLY A 517 15.92 17.13 -1.70
N MET A 518 16.83 18.03 -1.32
CA MET A 518 18.06 17.68 -0.59
C MET A 518 17.80 17.35 0.89
N ASP A 519 16.69 17.82 1.47
CA ASP A 519 16.39 17.61 2.90
C ASP A 519 16.21 16.12 3.25
N LEU A 520 15.71 15.32 2.29
CA LEU A 520 15.52 13.87 2.45
C LEU A 520 16.70 13.05 1.94
N ALA A 521 17.63 13.67 1.19
CA ALA A 521 18.74 12.97 0.56
C ALA A 521 19.62 12.27 1.60
N ALA A 522 19.89 12.91 2.75
CA ALA A 522 20.71 12.31 3.80
C ALA A 522 20.14 10.99 4.35
N CYS A 523 18.81 10.89 4.51
CA CYS A 523 18.15 9.67 4.96
C CYS A 523 18.16 8.59 3.86
N ILE A 524 17.85 8.98 2.63
CA ILE A 524 17.84 8.08 1.47
C ILE A 524 19.24 7.48 1.23
N GLU A 525 20.27 8.32 1.23
CA GLU A 525 21.65 7.90 1.01
C GLU A 525 22.17 6.97 2.09
N LEU A 526 21.83 7.24 3.36
CA LEU A 526 22.13 6.35 4.48
C LEU A 526 21.59 4.94 4.26
N ILE A 527 20.46 4.80 3.57
CA ILE A 527 19.81 3.51 3.31
C ILE A 527 20.41 2.82 2.08
N GLU A 528 20.52 3.51 0.95
CA GLU A 528 20.78 2.87 -0.37
C GLU A 528 22.21 3.00 -0.91
N LYS A 529 23.01 3.97 -0.46
CA LYS A 529 24.35 4.18 -1.03
C LYS A 529 25.28 3.03 -0.63
N PRO A 530 26.43 2.88 -1.33
CA PRO A 530 27.50 1.99 -0.86
C PRO A 530 27.85 2.29 0.60
N MET A 531 28.09 1.24 1.39
CA MET A 531 28.28 1.35 2.84
C MET A 531 27.07 1.92 3.62
N GLY A 532 25.90 2.00 3.00
CA GLY A 532 24.62 2.27 3.66
C GLY A 532 23.98 0.99 4.21
N ILE A 533 22.79 1.11 4.78
CA ILE A 533 22.14 0.01 5.52
C ILE A 533 21.91 -1.22 4.64
N PHE A 534 21.36 -1.06 3.43
CA PHE A 534 21.11 -2.21 2.55
C PHE A 534 22.42 -2.84 2.05
N SER A 535 23.42 -2.02 1.72
CA SER A 535 24.74 -2.50 1.29
C SER A 535 25.43 -3.33 2.38
N ILE A 536 25.41 -2.86 3.64
CA ILE A 536 25.98 -3.60 4.77
C ILE A 536 25.19 -4.88 5.04
N LEU A 537 23.86 -4.85 4.90
CA LEU A 537 23.02 -6.03 5.07
C LEU A 537 23.35 -7.10 4.02
N GLU A 538 23.45 -6.71 2.75
CA GLU A 538 23.83 -7.59 1.64
C GLU A 538 25.22 -8.18 1.83
N GLU A 539 26.20 -7.38 2.24
CA GLU A 539 27.55 -7.84 2.51
C GLU A 539 27.57 -8.87 3.65
N GLU A 540 26.88 -8.60 4.77
CA GLU A 540 26.76 -9.56 5.87
C GLU A 540 26.01 -10.83 5.46
N CYS A 541 25.07 -10.75 4.52
CA CYS A 541 24.42 -11.94 3.96
C CYS A 541 25.40 -12.86 3.22
N MET A 542 26.51 -12.34 2.69
CA MET A 542 27.54 -13.16 2.02
C MET A 542 28.43 -13.92 2.99
N PHE A 543 28.52 -13.51 4.26
CA PHE A 543 29.35 -14.17 5.26
C PHE A 543 28.60 -15.33 5.95
N PRO A 544 29.07 -16.59 5.85
CA PRO A 544 28.34 -17.74 6.40
C PRO A 544 28.19 -17.73 7.93
N LYS A 545 29.08 -17.02 8.64
CA LYS A 545 29.08 -16.90 10.11
C LYS A 545 28.55 -15.56 10.61
N ALA A 546 28.03 -14.69 9.73
CA ALA A 546 27.39 -13.45 10.16
C ALA A 546 26.16 -13.73 11.01
N THR A 547 25.91 -12.85 11.96
CA THR A 547 24.77 -12.88 12.88
C THR A 547 24.12 -11.51 12.88
N ASP A 548 22.87 -11.41 13.32
CA ASP A 548 22.21 -10.10 13.44
C ASP A 548 23.02 -9.14 14.35
N THR A 549 23.75 -9.68 15.33
CA THR A 549 24.69 -8.93 16.18
C THR A 549 25.90 -8.40 15.41
N SER A 550 26.50 -9.19 14.50
CA SER A 550 27.62 -8.70 13.69
C SER A 550 27.16 -7.61 12.72
N PHE A 551 25.98 -7.79 12.12
CA PHE A 551 25.33 -6.77 11.30
C PHE A 551 25.09 -5.47 12.08
N LYS A 552 24.53 -5.57 13.30
CA LYS A 552 24.37 -4.42 14.19
C LYS A 552 25.68 -3.66 14.43
N ASN A 553 26.74 -4.39 14.76
CA ASN A 553 28.02 -3.79 15.12
C ASN A 553 28.61 -3.04 13.92
N LYS A 554 28.56 -3.63 12.72
CA LYS A 554 28.97 -2.95 11.48
C LYS A 554 28.18 -1.67 11.22
N LEU A 555 26.85 -1.70 11.37
CA LEU A 555 26.02 -0.49 11.23
C LEU A 555 26.46 0.62 12.19
N TYR A 556 26.72 0.26 13.45
CA TYR A 556 27.14 1.21 14.48
C TYR A 556 28.52 1.79 14.19
N ASP A 557 29.50 0.95 13.88
CA ASP A 557 30.86 1.39 13.57
C ASP A 557 30.90 2.32 12.34
N GLN A 558 30.03 2.07 11.37
CA GLN A 558 29.96 2.84 10.14
C GLN A 558 29.18 4.16 10.29
N HIS A 559 28.06 4.18 11.01
CA HIS A 559 27.12 5.31 10.97
C HIS A 559 26.96 6.08 12.29
N LEU A 560 27.16 5.44 13.44
CA LEU A 560 26.89 6.10 14.72
C LEU A 560 27.85 7.28 14.93
N GLY A 561 27.29 8.47 15.14
CA GLY A 561 28.05 9.71 15.31
C GLY A 561 28.66 10.28 14.02
N LYS A 562 28.47 9.60 12.88
CA LYS A 562 28.94 10.01 11.54
C LYS A 562 27.77 10.43 10.63
N SER A 563 26.63 9.76 10.76
CA SER A 563 25.42 10.04 9.98
C SER A 563 24.33 10.63 10.89
N SER A 564 23.87 11.85 10.60
CA SER A 564 22.87 12.58 11.42
C SER A 564 21.53 11.85 11.56
N ASN A 565 21.13 11.12 10.52
CA ASN A 565 19.87 10.40 10.47
C ASN A 565 19.94 9.03 11.18
N PHE A 566 21.12 8.57 11.63
CA PHE A 566 21.30 7.31 12.36
C PHE A 566 21.46 7.55 13.86
N GLN A 567 20.56 7.01 14.68
CA GLN A 567 20.53 7.24 16.12
C GLN A 567 20.47 5.94 16.92
N LYS A 568 20.85 6.03 18.21
CA LYS A 568 20.57 4.97 19.18
C LYS A 568 19.10 5.01 19.57
N PRO A 569 18.43 3.86 19.71
CA PRO A 569 17.04 3.81 20.13
C PRO A 569 16.90 4.29 21.57
N LYS A 570 15.79 4.97 21.87
CA LYS A 570 15.46 5.43 23.21
C LYS A 570 14.84 4.26 24.00
N PRO A 571 15.50 3.73 25.04
CA PRO A 571 14.96 2.61 25.79
C PRO A 571 13.66 3.01 26.48
N THR A 572 12.56 2.39 26.08
CA THR A 572 11.22 2.65 26.62
C THR A 572 10.72 1.39 27.32
N LYS A 573 10.39 1.47 28.61
CA LYS A 573 9.88 0.33 29.37
C LYS A 573 8.58 -0.20 28.72
N GLY A 574 8.55 -1.51 28.42
CA GLY A 574 7.37 -2.18 27.87
C GLY A 574 7.24 -2.18 26.35
N LYS A 575 8.17 -1.54 25.61
CA LYS A 575 8.25 -1.66 24.14
C LYS A 575 9.16 -2.82 23.73
N ALA A 576 8.93 -3.34 22.53
CA ALA A 576 9.79 -4.37 21.95
C ALA A 576 11.23 -3.86 21.77
N GLU A 577 12.20 -4.77 21.80
CA GLU A 577 13.62 -4.43 21.61
C GLU A 577 13.83 -3.77 20.24
N ALA A 578 14.57 -2.66 20.22
CA ALA A 578 15.01 -1.99 19.00
C ALA A 578 16.54 -1.87 19.01
N HIS A 579 17.14 -1.90 17.81
CA HIS A 579 18.58 -1.96 17.64
C HIS A 579 19.17 -0.66 17.10
N PHE A 580 18.44 0.08 16.27
CA PHE A 580 18.81 1.43 15.81
C PHE A 580 17.56 2.24 15.49
N SER A 581 17.70 3.56 15.38
CA SER A 581 16.62 4.45 14.96
C SER A 581 17.03 5.27 13.76
N LEU A 582 16.09 5.52 12.85
CA LEU A 582 16.27 6.45 11.75
C LEU A 582 15.40 7.69 11.91
N VAL A 583 15.96 8.84 11.56
CA VAL A 583 15.22 10.09 11.42
C VAL A 583 14.75 10.20 9.98
N HIS A 584 13.47 9.88 9.77
CA HIS A 584 12.74 10.04 8.52
C HIS A 584 11.98 11.37 8.49
N TYR A 585 11.48 11.79 7.32
CA TYR A 585 10.62 12.97 7.21
C TYR A 585 9.37 12.90 8.10
N ALA A 586 8.80 11.70 8.27
CA ALA A 586 7.59 11.47 9.06
C ALA A 586 7.86 11.35 10.57
N GLY A 587 9.12 11.28 11.00
CA GLY A 587 9.53 11.15 12.39
C GLY A 587 10.61 10.09 12.63
N THR A 588 10.93 9.87 13.90
CA THR A 588 11.92 8.86 14.29
C THR A 588 11.28 7.48 14.39
N VAL A 589 11.88 6.48 13.72
CA VAL A 589 11.41 5.09 13.72
C VAL A 589 12.46 4.19 14.34
N ASP A 590 12.05 3.38 15.31
CA ASP A 590 12.90 2.39 15.99
C ASP A 590 12.80 1.03 15.30
N TYR A 591 13.92 0.52 14.77
CA TYR A 591 13.97 -0.73 13.99
C TYR A 591 14.59 -1.89 14.78
N ASN A 592 13.96 -3.06 14.65
CA ASN A 592 14.46 -4.33 15.15
C ASN A 592 15.05 -5.17 14.00
N ILE A 593 16.34 -5.53 14.11
CA ILE A 593 17.10 -6.26 13.08
C ILE A 593 17.02 -7.78 13.18
N THR A 594 16.32 -8.33 14.17
CA THR A 594 16.26 -9.78 14.39
C THR A 594 15.67 -10.48 13.17
N GLY A 595 16.41 -11.46 12.65
CA GLY A 595 16.07 -12.24 11.47
C GLY A 595 16.31 -11.53 10.13
N TRP A 596 16.90 -10.33 10.10
CA TRP A 596 17.09 -9.60 8.83
C TRP A 596 18.02 -10.34 7.88
N LEU A 597 19.12 -10.93 8.39
CA LEU A 597 20.03 -11.70 7.55
C LEU A 597 19.35 -12.91 6.91
N GLU A 598 18.48 -13.60 7.65
CA GLU A 598 17.74 -14.75 7.13
C GLU A 598 16.66 -14.31 6.14
N LYS A 599 15.90 -13.25 6.47
CA LYS A 599 14.88 -12.66 5.59
C LYS A 599 15.48 -12.21 4.25
N ASN A 600 16.66 -11.60 4.27
CA ASN A 600 17.32 -11.06 3.08
C ASN A 600 18.05 -12.12 2.25
N LYS A 601 18.57 -13.19 2.87
CA LYS A 601 19.22 -14.30 2.14
C LYS A 601 18.24 -15.07 1.26
N ASP A 602 17.00 -15.23 1.71
CA ASP A 602 15.92 -16.02 1.09
C ASP A 602 16.40 -17.24 0.27
N PRO A 603 17.26 -18.12 0.82
CA PRO A 603 17.99 -19.08 0.01
C PRO A 603 17.04 -20.16 -0.50
N LEU A 604 16.90 -20.26 -1.83
CA LEU A 604 16.10 -21.29 -2.45
C LEU A 604 16.89 -22.59 -2.62
N ASN A 605 16.23 -23.70 -2.31
CA ASN A 605 16.82 -25.02 -2.53
C ASN A 605 16.74 -25.38 -4.02
N GLU A 606 17.82 -25.13 -4.75
CA GLU A 606 17.94 -25.39 -6.20
C GLU A 606 17.59 -26.83 -6.61
N THR A 607 17.80 -27.81 -5.72
CA THR A 607 17.41 -29.20 -6.03
C THR A 607 15.89 -29.33 -6.11
N VAL A 608 15.16 -28.66 -5.21
CA VAL A 608 13.69 -28.63 -5.23
C VAL A 608 13.18 -27.79 -6.39
N ILE A 609 13.84 -26.66 -6.71
CA ILE A 609 13.51 -25.86 -7.91
C ILE A 609 13.60 -26.70 -9.19
N GLY A 610 14.63 -27.54 -9.30
CA GLY A 610 14.77 -28.49 -10.41
C GLY A 610 13.64 -29.53 -10.50
N LEU A 611 12.97 -29.85 -9.38
CA LEU A 611 11.75 -30.66 -9.38
C LEU A 611 10.55 -29.85 -9.87
N TYR A 612 10.40 -28.59 -9.42
CA TYR A 612 9.32 -27.71 -9.88
C TYR A 612 9.35 -27.48 -11.39
N GLN A 613 10.54 -27.26 -11.95
CA GLN A 613 10.76 -27.13 -13.40
C GLN A 613 10.29 -28.33 -14.21
N LYS A 614 10.24 -29.51 -13.61
CA LYS A 614 9.82 -30.78 -14.23
C LYS A 614 8.45 -31.24 -13.74
N SER A 615 7.72 -30.39 -13.03
CA SER A 615 6.40 -30.69 -12.51
C SER A 615 5.43 -31.05 -13.63
N SER A 616 4.55 -32.02 -13.36
CA SER A 616 3.41 -32.32 -14.25
C SER A 616 2.32 -31.24 -14.20
N LEU A 617 2.32 -30.39 -13.17
CA LEU A 617 1.49 -29.19 -13.10
C LEU A 617 2.14 -28.08 -13.94
N LYS A 618 1.66 -27.91 -15.18
CA LYS A 618 2.23 -26.98 -16.18
C LYS A 618 2.49 -25.57 -15.64
N THR A 619 1.56 -25.03 -14.86
CA THR A 619 1.72 -23.70 -14.26
C THR A 619 2.93 -23.65 -13.34
N LEU A 620 3.12 -24.63 -12.44
CA LEU A 620 4.30 -24.66 -11.56
C LEU A 620 5.61 -24.73 -12.34
N ALA A 621 5.65 -25.57 -13.38
CA ALA A 621 6.83 -25.64 -14.26
C ALA A 621 7.11 -24.29 -14.94
N LEU A 622 6.06 -23.59 -15.40
CA LEU A 622 6.17 -22.26 -16.00
C LEU A 622 6.71 -21.21 -15.01
N LEU A 623 6.25 -21.22 -13.75
CA LEU A 623 6.69 -20.28 -12.72
C LEU A 623 8.21 -20.33 -12.45
N PHE A 624 8.81 -21.50 -12.66
CA PHE A 624 10.23 -21.77 -12.39
C PHE A 624 11.06 -22.06 -13.66
N ALA A 625 10.50 -21.83 -14.85
CA ALA A 625 11.18 -22.08 -16.11
C ALA A 625 12.42 -21.19 -16.34
N ASN A 626 12.45 -20.02 -15.67
CA ASN A 626 13.55 -19.05 -15.70
C ASN A 626 14.20 -18.92 -14.33
#